data_AF-A0AAU1ALJ4-F1
#
_entry.id   AF-A0AAU1ALJ4-F1
#
_cell.length_a   1.000
_cell.length_b   1.000
_cell.length_c   1.000
_cell.angle_alpha   90.00
_cell.angle_beta   90.00
_cell.angle_gamma   90.00
#
_symmetry.space_group_name_H-M   'P 1'
#
loop_
_entity.id
_entity.type
_entity.pdbx_description
1 polymer ?
#
loop_
_entity_poly.entity_id
_entity_poly.type
_entity_poly.pdbx_seq_one_letter_code
_entity_poly.pdbx_strand_id
1 'polypeptide(L)'
;MVRQMRRWVAVLAGTLAAALLALGTAGPASAAPKPAPAGVDITGEGLAEPLRLRTDTQPTHVVAVIDQVNFFARTGMPTGPKAANLGPKYTVVVLAGETPKQTYDLYPKAAGGPRVYRPAKQPDGRKTSAGWFLGRLSMSETLRTAGVPLERQFDTVSGGVGGGERVLPEDTMDPARDIDEALGELQRLLLLNVAVMLTITVGLAGIALLIRRRTR
;
A
#
# COMPACT_ATOMS: atom_id res chain seq x y z
N MET A 1 21.86 3.00 -60.42
CA MET A 1 21.65 3.12 -58.96
C MET A 1 20.25 3.62 -58.57
N VAL A 2 19.59 4.47 -59.37
CA VAL A 2 18.24 5.04 -59.09
C VAL A 2 17.12 4.00 -58.96
N ARG A 3 17.25 2.86 -59.66
CA ARG A 3 16.23 1.80 -59.71
C ARG A 3 16.19 0.92 -58.45
N GLN A 4 17.29 0.85 -57.70
CA GLN A 4 17.33 0.14 -56.41
C GLN A 4 16.73 1.02 -55.30
N MET A 5 17.07 2.32 -55.23
CA MET A 5 16.46 3.25 -54.25
C MET A 5 14.94 3.34 -54.36
N ARG A 6 14.39 3.28 -55.58
CA ARG A 6 12.93 3.27 -55.79
C ARG A 6 12.23 2.02 -55.22
N ARG A 7 12.93 0.86 -55.20
CA ARG A 7 12.42 -0.38 -54.59
C ARG A 7 12.46 -0.33 -53.07
N TRP A 8 13.47 0.30 -52.48
CA TRP A 8 13.57 0.45 -51.02
C TRP A 8 12.51 1.41 -50.47
N VAL A 9 12.20 2.50 -51.18
CA VAL A 9 11.13 3.43 -50.79
C VAL A 9 9.75 2.77 -50.86
N ALA A 10 9.49 1.95 -51.88
CA ALA A 10 8.23 1.22 -52.01
C ALA A 10 8.04 0.17 -50.90
N VAL A 11 9.12 -0.51 -50.48
CA VAL A 11 9.07 -1.47 -49.37
C VAL A 11 8.84 -0.77 -48.03
N LEU A 12 9.50 0.36 -47.78
CA LEU A 12 9.31 1.16 -46.56
C LEU A 12 7.89 1.73 -46.44
N ALA A 13 7.32 2.22 -47.55
CA ALA A 13 5.94 2.71 -47.58
C ALA A 13 4.92 1.58 -47.35
N GLY A 14 5.17 0.38 -47.90
CA GLY A 14 4.32 -0.80 -47.71
C GLY A 14 4.31 -1.30 -46.25
N THR A 15 5.46 -1.30 -45.58
CA THR A 15 5.56 -1.69 -44.16
C THR A 15 4.88 -0.69 -43.23
N LEU A 16 4.91 0.61 -43.56
CA LEU A 16 4.26 1.65 -42.76
C LEU A 16 2.73 1.55 -42.85
N ALA A 17 2.20 1.27 -44.06
CA ALA A 17 0.76 1.11 -44.29
C ALA A 17 0.22 -0.16 -43.61
N ALA A 18 0.96 -1.27 -43.63
CA ALA A 18 0.56 -2.49 -42.95
C ALA A 18 0.59 -2.36 -41.41
N ALA A 19 1.54 -1.59 -40.86
CA ALA A 19 1.59 -1.30 -39.42
C ALA A 19 0.42 -0.40 -38.98
N LEU A 20 0.02 0.58 -39.79
CA LEU A 20 -1.11 1.46 -39.49
C LEU A 20 -2.47 0.74 -39.57
N LEU A 21 -2.61 -0.25 -40.46
CA LEU A 21 -3.81 -1.08 -40.56
C LEU A 21 -3.92 -2.12 -39.43
N ALA A 22 -2.79 -2.61 -38.90
CA ALA A 22 -2.77 -3.52 -37.76
C ALA A 22 -3.21 -2.84 -36.44
N LEU A 23 -2.92 -1.53 -36.27
CA LEU A 23 -3.37 -0.77 -35.11
C LEU A 23 -4.87 -0.43 -35.11
N GLY A 24 -5.56 -0.55 -36.26
CA GLY A 24 -6.99 -0.22 -36.40
C GLY A 24 -7.96 -1.30 -35.95
N THR A 25 -7.49 -2.50 -35.59
CA THR A 25 -8.35 -3.65 -35.21
C THR A 25 -8.35 -3.99 -33.72
N ALA A 26 -7.59 -3.24 -32.91
CA ALA A 26 -7.70 -3.31 -31.47
C ALA A 26 -8.99 -2.59 -31.05
N GLY A 27 -10.11 -3.33 -31.03
CA GLY A 27 -11.34 -2.87 -30.40
C GLY A 27 -11.07 -2.42 -28.97
N PRO A 28 -11.84 -1.46 -28.42
CA PRO A 28 -11.61 -0.95 -27.08
C PRO A 28 -11.58 -2.12 -26.11
N ALA A 29 -10.43 -2.33 -25.46
CA ALA A 29 -10.30 -3.32 -24.43
C ALA A 29 -11.36 -3.02 -23.37
N SER A 30 -12.36 -3.89 -23.26
CA SER A 30 -13.37 -3.78 -22.20
C SER A 30 -12.62 -3.90 -20.89
N ALA A 31 -12.55 -2.79 -20.14
CA ALA A 31 -11.90 -2.77 -18.85
C ALA A 31 -12.60 -3.81 -17.97
N ALA A 32 -11.82 -4.76 -17.44
CA ALA A 32 -12.34 -5.74 -16.48
C ALA A 32 -13.09 -4.99 -15.36
N PRO A 33 -14.24 -5.51 -14.88
CA PRO A 33 -14.99 -4.88 -13.81
C PRO A 33 -14.07 -4.51 -12.66
N LYS A 34 -14.13 -3.25 -12.23
CA LYS A 34 -13.27 -2.74 -11.15
C LYS A 34 -13.42 -3.67 -9.94
N PRO A 35 -12.34 -4.25 -9.41
CA PRO A 35 -12.43 -5.14 -8.27
C PRO A 35 -13.11 -4.40 -7.11
N ALA A 36 -13.98 -5.10 -6.39
CA ALA A 36 -14.69 -4.54 -5.25
C ALA A 36 -13.68 -3.91 -4.27
N PRO A 37 -13.98 -2.73 -3.69
CA PRO A 37 -13.08 -2.05 -2.79
C PRO A 37 -12.81 -2.92 -1.56
N ALA A 38 -11.55 -3.03 -1.17
CA ALA A 38 -11.21 -3.64 0.12
C ALA A 38 -11.83 -2.81 1.26
N GLY A 39 -11.96 -3.43 2.42
CA GLY A 39 -12.67 -2.77 3.51
C GLY A 39 -12.42 -3.40 4.86
N VAL A 40 -12.99 -2.75 5.85
CA VAL A 40 -12.98 -3.22 7.22
C VAL A 40 -14.38 -3.03 7.79
N ASP A 41 -14.93 -4.09 8.37
CA ASP A 41 -16.16 -3.99 9.16
C ASP A 41 -15.79 -4.06 10.65
N ILE A 42 -16.23 -3.07 11.41
CA ILE A 42 -15.95 -2.95 12.85
C ILE A 42 -17.27 -3.10 13.61
N THR A 43 -17.29 -3.99 14.58
CA THR A 43 -18.42 -4.18 15.51
C THR A 43 -17.91 -4.09 16.93
N GLY A 44 -18.73 -3.67 17.87
CA GLY A 44 -18.33 -3.61 19.27
C GLY A 44 -19.21 -2.72 20.11
N GLU A 45 -18.74 -2.46 21.32
CA GLU A 45 -19.47 -1.70 22.32
C GLU A 45 -19.75 -0.26 21.86
N GLY A 46 -21.01 0.17 22.00
CA GLY A 46 -21.49 1.50 21.59
C GLY A 46 -21.87 1.64 20.11
N LEU A 47 -21.65 0.62 19.28
CA LEU A 47 -22.07 0.61 17.87
C LEU A 47 -23.40 -0.13 17.72
N ALA A 48 -24.46 0.56 17.28
CA ALA A 48 -25.75 -0.04 17.00
C ALA A 48 -25.74 -0.90 15.71
N GLU A 49 -24.96 -0.48 14.72
CA GLU A 49 -24.73 -1.20 13.47
C GLU A 49 -23.22 -1.36 13.21
N PRO A 50 -22.79 -2.38 12.47
CA PRO A 50 -21.39 -2.52 12.07
C PRO A 50 -20.91 -1.29 11.32
N LEU A 51 -19.83 -0.67 11.80
CA LEU A 51 -19.16 0.42 11.12
C LEU A 51 -18.42 -0.15 9.90
N ARG A 52 -18.89 0.19 8.71
CA ARG A 52 -18.34 -0.28 7.43
C ARG A 52 -17.42 0.77 6.84
N LEU A 53 -16.13 0.45 6.79
CA LEU A 53 -15.11 1.26 6.15
C LEU A 53 -14.73 0.61 4.81
N ARG A 54 -14.64 1.41 3.75
CA ARG A 54 -14.31 0.94 2.40
C ARG A 54 -13.24 1.83 1.79
N THR A 55 -12.34 1.26 0.99
CA THR A 55 -11.19 1.98 0.43
C THR A 55 -11.57 3.05 -0.60
N ASP A 56 -12.77 2.97 -1.17
CA ASP A 56 -13.29 3.94 -2.14
C ASP A 56 -13.72 5.26 -1.48
N THR A 57 -14.25 5.20 -0.26
CA THR A 57 -14.80 6.33 0.49
C THR A 57 -13.85 6.82 1.56
N GLN A 58 -13.17 5.91 2.27
CA GLN A 58 -12.32 6.22 3.43
C GLN A 58 -10.99 5.45 3.37
N PRO A 59 -10.16 5.64 2.33
CA PRO A 59 -8.92 4.88 2.16
C PRO A 59 -7.97 5.01 3.34
N THR A 60 -7.80 6.23 3.88
CA THR A 60 -6.90 6.50 5.01
C THR A 60 -7.32 5.75 6.28
N HIS A 61 -8.62 5.71 6.59
CA HIS A 61 -9.12 5.01 7.77
C HIS A 61 -9.01 3.49 7.62
N VAL A 62 -9.31 2.97 6.43
CA VAL A 62 -9.14 1.52 6.15
C VAL A 62 -7.69 1.10 6.35
N VAL A 63 -6.75 1.83 5.77
CA VAL A 63 -5.31 1.54 5.93
C VAL A 63 -4.90 1.64 7.40
N ALA A 64 -5.30 2.72 8.08
CA ALA A 64 -4.94 2.91 9.49
C ALA A 64 -5.45 1.77 10.39
N VAL A 65 -6.68 1.29 10.19
CA VAL A 65 -7.23 0.16 10.96
C VAL A 65 -6.56 -1.16 10.59
N ILE A 66 -6.29 -1.39 9.31
CA ILE A 66 -5.55 -2.58 8.86
C ILE A 66 -4.15 -2.61 9.47
N ASP A 67 -3.47 -1.46 9.58
CA ASP A 67 -2.16 -1.36 10.20
C ASP A 67 -2.18 -1.71 11.69
N GLN A 68 -3.28 -1.42 12.40
CA GLN A 68 -3.43 -1.83 13.81
C GLN A 68 -3.44 -3.36 13.97
N VAL A 69 -4.00 -4.08 13.00
CA VAL A 69 -4.11 -5.55 13.04
C VAL A 69 -3.03 -6.28 12.26
N ASN A 70 -2.29 -5.62 11.38
CA ASN A 70 -1.11 -6.23 10.76
C ASN A 70 0.14 -6.08 11.62
N PHE A 71 0.13 -5.14 12.57
CA PHE A 71 1.19 -4.96 13.54
C PHE A 71 1.18 -6.08 14.59
N PHE A 72 1.74 -7.23 14.24
CA PHE A 72 1.97 -8.32 15.17
C PHE A 72 3.47 -8.60 15.31
N ALA A 73 3.92 -8.79 16.55
CA ALA A 73 5.18 -9.47 16.79
C ALA A 73 5.15 -10.86 16.12
N ARG A 74 6.32 -11.36 15.67
CA ARG A 74 6.44 -12.64 14.94
C ARG A 74 5.77 -13.83 15.65
N THR A 75 5.63 -13.76 16.97
CA THR A 75 5.01 -14.81 17.80
C THR A 75 3.97 -14.21 18.73
N GLY A 76 2.73 -14.70 18.61
CA GLY A 76 1.64 -14.37 19.53
C GLY A 76 1.72 -15.22 20.81
N MET A 77 1.26 -14.67 21.93
CA MET A 77 1.16 -15.40 23.19
C MET A 77 -0.10 -16.29 23.19
N PRO A 78 0.00 -17.55 23.65
CA PRO A 78 -1.16 -18.45 23.70
C PRO A 78 -2.19 -18.00 24.75
N THR A 79 -1.71 -17.40 25.84
CA THR A 79 -2.54 -16.93 26.95
C THR A 79 -2.61 -15.40 26.95
N GLY A 80 -3.83 -14.89 27.01
CA GLY A 80 -4.09 -13.45 27.05
C GLY A 80 -4.12 -12.88 28.46
N PRO A 81 -4.29 -11.55 28.58
CA PRO A 81 -4.61 -10.91 29.85
C PRO A 81 -5.90 -11.49 30.46
N LYS A 82 -6.06 -11.29 31.78
CA LYS A 82 -7.31 -11.64 32.48
C LYS A 82 -8.49 -10.89 31.88
N ALA A 83 -9.65 -11.53 31.77
CA ALA A 83 -10.84 -10.92 31.15
C ALA A 83 -11.25 -9.59 31.81
N ALA A 84 -11.13 -9.48 33.13
CA ALA A 84 -11.38 -8.25 33.89
C ALA A 84 -10.49 -7.06 33.48
N ASN A 85 -9.37 -7.33 32.78
CA ASN A 85 -8.39 -6.34 32.37
C ASN A 85 -8.47 -6.00 30.88
N LEU A 86 -9.44 -6.51 30.13
CA LEU A 86 -9.48 -6.32 28.67
C LEU A 86 -10.21 -5.05 28.23
N GLY A 87 -11.12 -4.52 29.05
CA GLY A 87 -11.94 -3.38 28.66
C GLY A 87 -12.90 -3.71 27.48
N PRO A 88 -13.36 -2.71 26.71
CA PRO A 88 -14.32 -2.88 25.64
C PRO A 88 -13.72 -3.69 24.49
N LYS A 89 -14.53 -4.61 23.94
CA LYS A 89 -14.15 -5.45 22.79
C LYS A 89 -14.68 -4.85 21.49
N TYR A 90 -13.80 -4.76 20.49
CA TYR A 90 -14.14 -4.42 19.11
C TYR A 90 -13.69 -5.51 18.16
N THR A 91 -14.62 -6.14 17.47
CA THR A 91 -14.31 -7.15 16.45
C THR A 91 -14.17 -6.47 15.09
N VAL A 92 -13.01 -6.68 14.47
CA VAL A 92 -12.60 -6.14 13.19
C VAL A 92 -12.53 -7.27 12.17
N VAL A 93 -13.28 -7.13 11.07
CA VAL A 93 -13.27 -8.05 9.95
C VAL A 93 -12.63 -7.36 8.76
N VAL A 94 -11.49 -7.87 8.30
CA VAL A 94 -10.78 -7.37 7.13
C VAL A 94 -11.35 -8.04 5.88
N LEU A 95 -11.74 -7.23 4.92
CA LEU A 95 -12.36 -7.63 3.67
C LEU A 95 -11.40 -7.39 2.51
N ALA A 96 -11.30 -8.36 1.59
CA ALA A 96 -10.72 -8.15 0.26
C ALA A 96 -11.87 -8.10 -0.74
N GLY A 97 -12.20 -6.91 -1.21
CA GLY A 97 -13.50 -6.65 -1.82
C GLY A 97 -14.62 -6.83 -0.80
N GLU A 98 -15.66 -7.57 -1.16
CA GLU A 98 -16.77 -7.93 -0.27
C GLU A 98 -16.53 -9.24 0.50
N THR A 99 -15.38 -9.89 0.32
CA THR A 99 -15.11 -11.20 0.94
C THR A 99 -14.34 -11.05 2.26
N PRO A 100 -14.89 -11.53 3.40
CA PRO A 100 -14.16 -11.62 4.66
C PRO A 100 -12.93 -12.51 4.55
N LYS A 101 -11.77 -11.95 4.88
CA LYS A 101 -10.48 -12.66 4.87
C LYS A 101 -9.97 -12.94 6.27
N GLN A 102 -10.04 -11.94 7.15
CA GLN A 102 -9.46 -12.07 8.49
C GLN A 102 -10.37 -11.44 9.53
N THR A 103 -10.35 -11.99 10.73
CA THR A 103 -11.07 -11.47 11.88
C THR A 103 -10.12 -11.33 13.05
N TYR A 104 -10.22 -10.20 13.75
CA TYR A 104 -9.43 -9.84 14.92
C TYR A 104 -10.32 -9.21 15.97
N ASP A 105 -10.05 -9.49 17.24
CA ASP A 105 -10.67 -8.80 18.36
C ASP A 105 -9.67 -7.79 18.94
N LEU A 106 -10.05 -6.52 18.99
CA LEU A 106 -9.27 -5.43 19.53
C LEU A 106 -9.79 -5.02 20.90
N TYR A 107 -8.84 -4.74 21.78
CA TYR A 107 -9.05 -4.32 23.15
C TYR A 107 -8.21 -3.06 23.38
N PRO A 108 -8.71 -1.88 22.96
CA PRO A 108 -7.94 -0.64 23.02
C PRO A 108 -7.61 -0.24 24.46
N LYS A 109 -8.53 -0.47 25.41
CA LYS A 109 -8.36 -0.08 26.83
C LYS A 109 -7.96 -1.24 27.75
N ALA A 110 -7.24 -2.23 27.23
CA ALA A 110 -6.75 -3.30 28.08
C ALA A 110 -5.69 -2.79 29.08
N ALA A 111 -5.72 -3.30 30.31
CA ALA A 111 -4.75 -2.94 31.34
C ALA A 111 -3.35 -3.44 30.94
N GLY A 112 -2.36 -2.56 31.05
CA GLY A 112 -1.00 -2.81 30.56
C GLY A 112 -0.83 -2.57 29.05
N GLY A 113 -1.78 -1.88 28.41
CA GLY A 113 -1.70 -1.41 27.03
C GLY A 113 -2.62 -2.19 26.07
N PRO A 114 -2.87 -1.65 24.87
CA PRO A 114 -3.80 -2.21 23.90
C PRO A 114 -3.47 -3.66 23.54
N ARG A 115 -4.51 -4.47 23.32
CA ARG A 115 -4.36 -5.90 22.98
C ARG A 115 -5.14 -6.26 21.73
N VAL A 116 -4.59 -7.20 20.98
CA VAL A 116 -5.25 -7.82 19.84
C VAL A 116 -5.30 -9.32 20.04
N TYR A 117 -6.44 -9.91 19.77
CA TYR A 117 -6.61 -11.34 19.73
C TYR A 117 -6.95 -11.76 18.30
N ARG A 118 -6.18 -12.72 17.78
CA ARG A 118 -6.49 -13.40 16.52
C ARG A 118 -7.15 -14.74 16.86
N PRO A 119 -8.42 -14.96 16.50
CA PRO A 119 -9.06 -16.26 16.63
C PRO A 119 -8.40 -17.31 15.72
N ALA A 120 -8.40 -18.58 16.14
CA ALA A 120 -7.91 -19.68 15.31
C ALA A 120 -8.78 -19.90 14.05
N LYS A 121 -10.09 -19.72 14.21
CA LYS A 121 -11.08 -19.81 13.13
C LYS A 121 -11.10 -18.49 12.37
N GLN A 122 -10.56 -18.49 11.16
CA GLN A 122 -10.60 -17.37 10.24
C GLN A 122 -11.70 -17.58 9.19
N PRO A 123 -12.34 -16.51 8.69
CA PRO A 123 -13.47 -16.63 7.78
C PRO A 123 -13.10 -17.21 6.41
N ASP A 124 -11.82 -17.10 6.01
CA ASP A 124 -11.32 -17.71 4.77
C ASP A 124 -10.96 -19.20 4.90
N GLY A 125 -11.24 -19.81 6.05
CA GLY A 125 -11.02 -21.24 6.30
C GLY A 125 -9.55 -21.63 6.50
N ARG A 126 -8.60 -20.69 6.52
CA ARG A 126 -7.20 -21.00 6.80
C ARG A 126 -7.02 -21.46 8.24
N LYS A 127 -6.19 -22.50 8.43
CA LYS A 127 -5.76 -22.94 9.75
C LYS A 127 -4.78 -21.92 10.31
N THR A 128 -5.20 -21.18 11.32
CA THR A 128 -4.33 -20.24 12.04
C THR A 128 -4.32 -20.60 13.52
N SER A 129 -3.19 -20.39 14.20
CA SER A 129 -3.16 -20.49 15.65
C SER A 129 -3.84 -19.27 16.27
N ALA A 130 -4.69 -19.54 17.28
CA ALA A 130 -5.19 -18.49 18.14
C ALA A 130 -4.01 -17.86 18.88
N GLY A 131 -4.01 -16.53 18.99
CA GLY A 131 -2.90 -15.84 19.62
C GLY A 131 -3.28 -14.44 20.10
N TRP A 132 -2.62 -14.04 21.18
CA TRP A 132 -2.69 -12.72 21.77
C TRP A 132 -1.47 -11.91 21.37
N PHE A 133 -1.70 -10.67 21.01
CA PHE A 133 -0.68 -9.74 20.53
C PHE A 133 -0.80 -8.43 21.29
N LEU A 134 0.33 -7.73 21.39
CA LEU A 134 0.36 -6.34 21.82
C LEU A 134 -0.17 -5.48 20.67
N GLY A 135 -1.13 -4.62 20.98
CA GLY A 135 -1.63 -3.60 20.06
C GLY A 135 -0.73 -2.36 20.07
N ARG A 136 -0.90 -1.50 19.06
CA ARG A 136 -0.20 -0.21 19.04
C ARG A 136 -0.84 0.75 20.04
N LEU A 137 -0.03 1.63 20.62
CA LEU A 137 -0.48 2.66 21.55
C LEU A 137 -1.47 3.65 20.91
N SER A 138 -1.47 3.79 19.59
CA SER A 138 -2.40 4.66 18.85
C SER A 138 -3.75 4.00 18.53
N MET A 139 -4.02 2.78 19.02
CA MET A 139 -5.21 2.02 18.66
C MET A 139 -6.51 2.72 19.06
N SER A 140 -6.60 3.23 20.29
CA SER A 140 -7.80 3.92 20.77
C SER A 140 -8.13 5.15 19.94
N GLU A 141 -7.10 5.92 19.56
CA GLU A 141 -7.25 7.10 18.71
C GLU A 141 -7.66 6.72 17.29
N THR A 142 -7.03 5.69 16.71
CA THR A 142 -7.33 5.23 15.35
C THR A 142 -8.78 4.74 15.23
N LEU A 143 -9.27 4.01 16.23
CA LEU A 143 -10.67 3.56 16.24
C LEU A 143 -11.63 4.74 16.43
N ARG A 144 -11.27 5.72 17.26
CA ARG A 144 -12.10 6.91 17.48
C ARG A 144 -12.22 7.77 16.22
N THR A 145 -11.11 8.04 15.53
CA THR A 145 -11.11 8.81 14.28
C THR A 145 -11.82 8.09 13.15
N ALA A 146 -11.79 6.75 13.15
CA ALA A 146 -12.58 5.93 12.23
C ALA A 146 -14.10 5.96 12.51
N GLY A 147 -14.53 6.47 13.66
CA GLY A 147 -15.96 6.63 14.02
C GLY A 147 -16.45 5.68 15.12
N VAL A 148 -15.57 4.94 15.79
CA VAL A 148 -15.95 4.13 16.95
C VAL A 148 -16.19 5.06 18.15
N PRO A 149 -17.32 4.96 18.86
CA PRO A 149 -17.65 5.81 20.00
C PRO A 149 -16.84 5.40 21.24
N LEU A 150 -15.58 5.82 21.26
CA LEU A 150 -14.66 5.65 22.37
C LEU A 150 -14.47 6.98 23.09
N GLU A 151 -14.65 6.99 24.41
CA GLU A 151 -14.35 8.16 25.24
C GLU A 151 -12.91 8.66 25.00
N ARG A 152 -12.75 9.99 24.95
CA ARG A 152 -11.47 10.65 24.76
C ARG A 152 -10.63 10.53 26.04
N GLN A 153 -9.77 9.53 26.08
CA GLN A 153 -8.71 9.39 27.08
C GLN A 153 -7.37 9.37 26.35
N PHE A 154 -6.40 10.10 26.88
CA PHE A 154 -5.01 9.98 26.44
C PHE A 154 -4.48 8.65 26.97
N ASP A 155 -4.03 7.76 26.09
CA ASP A 155 -3.39 6.50 26.46
C ASP A 155 -2.00 6.80 27.08
N THR A 156 -1.99 7.35 28.29
CA THR A 156 -0.76 7.48 29.07
C THR A 156 -0.49 6.15 29.76
N VAL A 157 0.69 5.60 29.49
CA VAL A 157 1.23 4.44 30.19
C VAL A 157 1.34 4.83 31.67
N SER A 158 0.40 4.38 32.51
CA SER A 158 0.52 4.53 33.96
C SER A 158 1.62 3.58 34.46
N GLY A 159 2.89 3.97 34.29
CA GLY A 159 4.02 3.15 34.70
C GLY A 159 5.39 3.47 34.09
N GLY A 160 5.59 4.64 33.47
CA GLY A 160 6.89 5.06 32.94
C GLY A 160 7.29 6.44 33.44
N VAL A 161 8.15 6.49 34.47
CA VAL A 161 8.84 7.69 34.92
C VAL A 161 9.92 8.04 33.89
N GLY A 162 9.90 9.28 33.38
CA GLY A 162 11.01 9.87 32.63
C GLY A 162 10.63 10.31 31.22
N GLY A 163 10.25 11.57 31.06
CA GLY A 163 10.04 12.17 29.74
C GLY A 163 9.28 13.50 29.74
N GLY A 164 9.56 14.41 30.69
CA GLY A 164 9.49 15.84 30.37
C GLY A 164 10.64 16.12 29.40
N GLU A 165 10.49 16.85 28.30
CA GLU A 165 9.84 18.15 28.19
C GLU A 165 9.44 18.37 26.73
N ARG A 166 8.26 18.96 26.52
CA ARG A 166 7.85 19.46 25.20
C ARG A 166 8.60 20.75 24.93
N VAL A 167 9.61 20.69 24.07
CA VAL A 167 10.01 21.81 23.22
C VAL A 167 10.32 21.20 21.86
N LEU A 168 9.36 21.24 20.93
CA LEU A 168 9.73 21.29 19.52
C LEU A 168 10.23 22.72 19.31
N PRO A 169 11.49 22.94 18.90
CA PRO A 169 11.88 24.20 18.32
C PRO A 169 11.03 24.36 17.06
N GLU A 170 10.11 25.33 17.09
CA GLU A 170 9.46 25.88 15.91
C GLU A 170 10.52 26.64 15.10
N ASP A 171 11.43 25.92 14.44
CA ASP A 171 12.42 26.50 13.55
C ASP A 171 12.47 25.70 12.23
N THR A 172 11.64 26.16 11.30
CA THR A 172 11.88 26.13 9.84
C THR A 172 12.10 24.75 9.20
N MET A 173 11.05 23.94 9.10
CA MET A 173 10.92 23.03 7.98
C MET A 173 10.29 23.79 6.81
N ASP A 174 11.07 24.02 5.76
CA ASP A 174 10.60 24.60 4.49
C ASP A 174 10.35 23.43 3.50
N PRO A 175 9.13 22.84 3.47
CA PRO A 175 8.84 21.61 2.73
C PRO A 175 9.04 21.73 1.21
N ALA A 176 9.17 22.95 0.67
CA ALA A 176 9.47 23.16 -0.74
C ALA A 176 10.92 22.78 -1.09
N ARG A 177 11.89 22.99 -0.19
CA ARG A 177 13.31 22.68 -0.44
C ARG A 177 13.58 21.17 -0.50
N ASP A 178 12.95 20.39 0.38
CA ASP A 178 13.13 18.93 0.41
C ASP A 178 12.53 18.23 -0.81
N ILE A 179 11.46 18.80 -1.40
CA ILE A 179 10.83 18.23 -2.61
C ILE A 179 11.71 18.47 -3.85
N ASP A 180 12.32 19.65 -3.97
CA ASP A 180 13.20 19.98 -5.10
C ASP A 180 14.50 19.17 -5.05
N GLU A 181 15.04 18.90 -3.86
CA GLU A 181 16.24 18.07 -3.69
C GLU A 181 15.96 16.60 -4.02
N ALA A 182 14.84 16.04 -3.54
CA ALA A 182 14.42 14.68 -3.87
C ALA A 182 14.09 14.49 -5.36
N LEU A 183 13.45 15.47 -6.01
CA LEU A 183 13.18 15.46 -7.45
C LEU A 183 14.47 15.59 -8.27
N GLY A 184 15.42 16.40 -7.81
CA GLY A 184 16.73 16.55 -8.43
C GLY A 184 17.53 15.24 -8.45
N GLU A 185 17.53 14.50 -7.34
CA GLU A 185 18.17 13.19 -7.28
C GLU A 185 17.49 12.15 -8.18
N LEU A 186 16.16 12.13 -8.21
CA LEU A 186 15.39 11.22 -9.06
C LEU A 186 15.63 11.52 -10.55
N GLN A 187 15.64 12.80 -10.93
CA GLN A 187 15.95 13.23 -12.29
C GLN A 187 17.38 12.87 -12.69
N ARG A 188 18.34 13.00 -11.78
CA ARG A 188 19.75 12.65 -12.05
C ARG A 188 19.94 11.15 -12.26
N LEU A 189 19.28 10.31 -11.46
CA LEU A 189 19.30 8.85 -11.64
C LEU A 189 18.60 8.43 -12.94
N LEU A 190 17.47 9.06 -13.29
CA LEU A 190 16.73 8.74 -14.51
C LEU A 190 17.50 9.19 -15.77
N LEU A 191 18.07 10.39 -15.77
CA LEU A 191 18.90 10.89 -16.87
C LEU A 191 20.16 10.04 -17.06
N LEU A 192 20.78 9.58 -15.96
CA LEU A 192 21.94 8.68 -16.04
C LEU A 192 21.56 7.35 -16.71
N ASN A 193 20.45 6.74 -16.32
CA ASN A 193 19.97 5.49 -16.91
C ASN A 193 19.62 5.65 -18.40
N VAL A 194 18.96 6.76 -18.78
CA VAL A 194 18.65 7.07 -20.19
C VAL A 194 19.92 7.30 -21.01
N ALA A 195 20.91 8.03 -20.47
CA ALA A 195 22.18 8.27 -21.13
C ALA A 195 22.96 6.97 -21.38
N VAL A 196 23.00 6.08 -20.39
CA VAL A 196 23.63 4.75 -20.53
C VAL A 196 22.93 3.93 -21.63
N MET A 197 21.59 3.89 -21.62
CA MET A 197 20.82 3.17 -22.63
C MET A 197 21.08 3.71 -24.05
N LEU A 198 21.10 5.03 -24.23
CA LEU A 198 21.41 5.66 -25.53
C LEU A 198 22.83 5.32 -25.99
N THR A 199 23.79 5.34 -25.07
CA THR A 199 25.20 5.02 -25.38
C THR A 199 25.35 3.58 -25.87
N ILE A 200 24.71 2.62 -25.18
CA ILE A 200 24.70 1.20 -25.59
C ILE A 200 24.05 1.06 -26.97
N THR A 201 22.91 1.74 -27.19
CA THR A 201 22.15 1.66 -28.44
C THR A 201 22.95 2.22 -29.61
N VAL A 202 23.61 3.36 -29.44
CA VAL A 202 24.48 3.96 -30.46
C VAL A 202 25.71 3.09 -30.71
N GLY A 203 26.30 2.52 -29.66
CA GLY A 203 27.42 1.58 -29.77
C GLY A 203 27.05 0.35 -30.59
N LEU A 204 25.91 -0.29 -30.30
CA LEU A 204 25.40 -1.44 -31.06
C LEU A 204 25.13 -1.06 -32.53
N ALA A 205 24.47 0.08 -32.75
CA ALA A 205 24.17 0.56 -34.09
C ALA A 205 25.45 0.84 -34.89
N GLY A 206 26.47 1.43 -34.27
CA GLY A 206 27.77 1.71 -34.89
C GLY A 206 28.52 0.43 -35.26
N ILE A 207 28.56 -0.56 -34.36
CA ILE A 207 29.17 -1.86 -34.63
C ILE A 207 28.43 -2.57 -35.77
N ALA A 208 27.09 -2.58 -35.76
CA ALA A 208 26.30 -3.16 -36.83
C ALA A 208 26.56 -2.48 -38.20
N LEU A 209 26.74 -1.15 -38.20
CA LEU A 209 27.05 -0.38 -39.41
C LEU A 209 28.47 -0.67 -39.93
N LEU A 210 29.45 -0.83 -39.04
CA LEU A 210 30.82 -1.22 -39.37
C LEU A 210 30.88 -2.63 -39.96
N ILE A 211 30.18 -3.59 -39.34
CA ILE A 211 30.06 -4.96 -39.86
C ILE A 211 29.44 -4.93 -41.25
N ARG A 212 28.32 -4.19 -41.43
CA ARG A 212 27.64 -4.05 -42.72
C ARG A 212 28.52 -3.44 -43.80
N ARG A 213 29.40 -2.49 -43.45
CA ARG A 213 30.37 -1.88 -44.38
C ARG A 213 31.51 -2.83 -44.75
N ARG A 214 31.92 -3.73 -43.86
CA ARG A 214 33.01 -4.69 -44.09
C ARG A 214 32.58 -5.91 -44.90
N THR A 215 31.29 -6.26 -44.86
CA THR A 215 30.70 -7.38 -45.61
C THR A 215 30.20 -7.00 -47.01
N ARG A 216 30.42 -5.76 -47.47
CA ARG A 216 30.22 -5.32 -48.85
C ARG A 216 31.57 -4.98 -49.47
#